data_AF-A0A7Z0DIK3-F1
#
_entry.id   AF-A0A7Z0DIK3-F1
#
_cell.length_a   1.000
_cell.length_b   1.000
_cell.length_c   1.000
_cell.angle_alpha   90.00
_cell.angle_beta   90.00
_cell.angle_gamma   90.00
#
_symmetry.space_group_name_H-M   'P 1'
#
loop_
_entity.id
_entity.type
_entity.pdbx_description
1 polymer ?
#
loop_
_entity_poly.entity_id
_entity_poly.type
_entity_poly.pdbx_seq_one_letter_code
_entity_poly.pdbx_strand_id
1 'polypeptide(L)'
;MTESKPESNAEDPRHPRWVYGHGDEPDPRFTLANERTFLAWARTVLGLLAGAVALHSFQVPTVEWARNGLIAVLVLTAILCTILAMARWARVERAMRERRPLPAFTAGFVLAGALLLVGVLLGVSLVL
;
A
#
# COMPACT_ATOMS: atom_id res chain seq x y z
N MET A 1 21.44 25.98 -39.49
CA MET A 1 21.38 25.00 -38.39
C MET A 1 19.94 24.94 -37.93
N THR A 2 19.20 23.97 -38.45
CA THR A 2 17.78 23.80 -38.20
C THR A 2 17.63 23.16 -36.83
N GLU A 3 17.18 23.91 -35.81
CA GLU A 3 16.74 23.32 -34.55
C GLU A 3 15.54 22.42 -34.86
N SER A 4 15.78 21.11 -34.82
CA SER A 4 14.73 20.10 -34.93
C SER A 4 13.85 20.17 -33.68
N LYS A 5 12.61 20.61 -33.89
CA LYS A 5 11.46 20.50 -32.98
C LYS A 5 11.53 19.17 -32.20
N PRO A 6 11.37 19.18 -30.86
CA PRO A 6 11.42 17.93 -30.10
C PRO A 6 10.26 17.03 -30.56
N GLU A 7 10.56 15.77 -30.85
CA GLU A 7 9.56 14.74 -31.16
C GLU A 7 8.76 14.40 -29.89
N SER A 8 7.95 15.35 -29.44
CA SER A 8 7.04 15.25 -28.31
C SER A 8 5.69 14.71 -28.81
N ASN A 9 5.64 13.45 -29.27
CA ASN A 9 4.35 12.81 -29.56
C ASN A 9 4.33 11.27 -29.57
N ALA A 10 5.36 10.59 -29.07
CA ALA A 10 5.21 9.17 -28.74
C ALA A 10 4.41 9.07 -27.44
N GLU A 11 3.12 8.75 -27.51
CA GLU A 11 2.33 8.41 -26.33
C GLU A 11 3.09 7.32 -25.53
N ASP A 12 3.32 7.55 -24.25
CA ASP A 12 3.96 6.58 -23.36
C ASP A 12 3.15 5.26 -23.38
N PRO A 13 3.75 4.12 -23.81
CA PRO A 13 3.02 2.85 -23.94
C PRO A 13 2.72 2.20 -22.59
N ARG A 14 3.19 2.76 -21.46
CA ARG A 14 3.04 2.13 -20.14
C ARG A 14 1.61 2.21 -19.61
N HIS A 15 1.22 1.13 -18.93
CA HIS A 15 -0.05 0.99 -18.25
C HIS A 15 0.16 0.89 -16.73
N PRO A 16 -0.75 1.44 -15.91
CA PRO A 16 -2.02 2.04 -16.31
C PRO A 16 -1.92 3.50 -16.81
N ARG A 17 -2.65 3.81 -17.88
CA ARG A 17 -2.66 5.15 -18.53
C ARG A 17 -3.07 6.30 -17.61
N TRP A 18 -3.91 6.03 -16.61
CA TRP A 18 -4.33 7.05 -15.64
C TRP A 18 -3.20 7.50 -14.69
N VAL A 19 -2.05 6.82 -14.68
CA VAL A 19 -0.82 7.23 -13.99
C VAL A 19 0.21 7.73 -15.01
N TYR A 20 0.57 6.90 -15.98
CA TYR A 20 1.68 7.16 -16.90
C TYR A 20 1.35 8.20 -17.98
N GLY A 21 0.08 8.37 -18.35
CA GLY A 21 -0.37 9.35 -19.34
C GLY A 21 -0.48 10.79 -18.82
N HIS A 22 0.08 11.09 -17.64
CA HIS A 22 0.07 12.43 -17.06
C HIS A 22 1.50 12.96 -16.92
N GLY A 23 1.70 14.25 -17.19
CA GLY A 23 2.95 14.96 -16.96
C GLY A 23 4.13 14.45 -17.79
N ASP A 24 5.34 14.80 -17.36
CA ASP A 24 6.59 14.32 -17.95
C ASP A 24 7.12 13.11 -17.18
N GLU A 25 8.05 12.38 -17.80
CA GLU A 25 8.75 11.30 -17.10
C GLU A 25 9.55 11.86 -15.90
N PRO A 26 9.29 11.38 -14.67
CA PRO A 26 10.03 11.82 -13.50
C PRO A 26 11.40 11.14 -13.48
N ASP A 27 12.32 11.69 -12.67
CA ASP A 27 13.64 11.10 -12.48
C ASP A 27 13.50 9.65 -11.97
N PRO A 28 14.07 8.64 -12.69
CA PRO A 28 13.89 7.22 -12.38
C PRO A 28 14.21 6.85 -10.93
N ARG A 29 15.12 7.56 -10.26
CA ARG A 29 15.46 7.27 -8.86
C ARG A 29 14.27 7.45 -7.91
N PHE A 30 13.38 8.41 -8.19
CA PHE A 30 12.21 8.66 -7.35
C PHE A 30 11.09 7.67 -7.63
N THR A 31 10.88 7.27 -8.89
CA THR A 31 9.97 6.18 -9.24
C THR A 31 10.40 4.87 -8.57
N LEU A 32 11.68 4.50 -8.62
CA LEU A 32 12.19 3.31 -7.93
C LEU A 32 12.07 3.41 -6.40
N ALA A 33 12.17 4.61 -5.82
CA ALA A 33 11.91 4.81 -4.39
C ALA A 33 10.42 4.62 -4.03
N ASN A 34 9.52 5.08 -4.90
CA ASN A 34 8.07 4.89 -4.76
C ASN A 34 7.70 3.40 -4.86
N GLU A 35 8.26 2.68 -5.82
CA GLU A 35 8.09 1.23 -5.97
C GLU A 35 8.58 0.46 -4.74
N ARG A 36 9.76 0.80 -4.19
CA ARG A 36 10.25 0.20 -2.93
C ARG A 36 9.30 0.42 -1.77
N THR A 37 8.67 1.59 -1.70
CA THR A 37 7.66 1.87 -0.68
C THR A 37 6.43 0.98 -0.90
N PHE A 38 5.93 0.87 -2.13
CA PHE A 38 4.84 -0.05 -2.45
C PHE A 38 5.16 -1.50 -2.06
N LEU A 39 6.36 -1.99 -2.38
CA LEU A 39 6.80 -3.34 -2.00
C LEU A 39 6.92 -3.52 -0.49
N ALA A 40 7.28 -2.47 0.25
CA ALA A 40 7.28 -2.50 1.71
C ALA A 40 5.86 -2.66 2.28
N TRP A 41 4.87 -2.00 1.67
CA TRP A 41 3.46 -2.19 2.05
C TRP A 41 2.97 -3.61 1.69
N ALA A 42 3.34 -4.12 0.51
CA ALA A 42 3.01 -5.49 0.12
C ALA A 42 3.54 -6.52 1.14
N ARG A 43 4.74 -6.30 1.70
CA ARG A 43 5.26 -7.12 2.80
C ARG A 43 4.36 -7.10 4.03
N THR A 44 3.86 -5.93 4.43
CA THR A 44 2.93 -5.82 5.56
C THR A 44 1.62 -6.56 5.29
N VAL A 45 1.06 -6.44 4.08
CA VAL A 45 -0.13 -7.19 3.66
C VAL A 45 0.09 -8.70 3.80
N LEU A 46 1.22 -9.20 3.29
CA LEU A 46 1.57 -10.62 3.41
C LEU A 46 1.72 -11.07 4.87
N GLY A 47 2.32 -10.24 5.73
CA GLY A 47 2.42 -10.53 7.16
C GLY A 47 1.06 -10.61 7.85
N LEU A 48 0.13 -9.71 7.52
CA LEU A 48 -1.23 -9.71 8.06
C LEU A 48 -2.01 -10.96 7.63
N LEU A 49 -1.93 -11.33 6.34
CA LEU A 49 -2.58 -12.53 5.82
C LEU A 49 -1.97 -13.80 6.42
N ALA A 50 -0.65 -13.88 6.55
CA ALA A 50 0.02 -14.99 7.21
C ALA A 50 -0.42 -15.13 8.67
N GLY A 51 -0.55 -14.01 9.39
CA GLY A 51 -1.10 -14.00 10.75
C GLY A 51 -2.53 -14.53 10.82
N ALA A 52 -3.40 -14.11 9.90
CA ALA A 52 -4.78 -14.59 9.84
C ALA A 52 -4.85 -16.10 9.58
N VAL A 53 -4.06 -16.59 8.63
CA VAL A 53 -3.95 -18.04 8.31
C VAL A 53 -3.38 -18.83 9.50
N ALA A 54 -2.42 -18.27 10.23
CA ALA A 54 -1.85 -18.88 11.42
C ALA A 54 -2.92 -19.01 12.53
N LEU A 55 -3.65 -17.95 12.85
CA LEU A 55 -4.72 -18.01 13.86
C LEU A 55 -5.82 -19.01 13.49
N HIS A 56 -6.18 -19.07 12.20
CA HIS A 56 -7.15 -20.05 11.71
C HIS A 56 -6.62 -21.49 11.89
N SER A 57 -5.38 -21.76 11.50
CA SER A 57 -4.77 -23.09 11.52
C SER A 57 -4.49 -23.59 12.95
N PHE A 58 -3.97 -22.72 13.81
CA PHE A 58 -3.62 -23.08 15.19
C PHE A 58 -4.83 -23.03 16.14
N GLN A 59 -5.98 -22.56 15.68
CA GLN A 59 -7.20 -22.40 16.49
C GLN A 59 -6.96 -21.57 17.77
N VAL A 60 -6.05 -20.60 17.68
CA VAL A 60 -5.77 -19.64 18.75
C VAL A 60 -6.40 -18.31 18.37
N PRO A 61 -7.09 -17.62 19.30
CA PRO A 61 -7.53 -18.06 20.63
C PRO A 61 -8.51 -19.25 20.59
N THR A 62 -8.63 -19.99 21.69
CA THR A 62 -9.61 -21.10 21.81
C THR A 62 -11.04 -20.63 21.70
N VAL A 63 -11.33 -19.41 22.19
CA VAL A 63 -12.63 -18.75 22.10
C VAL A 63 -12.97 -18.43 20.64
N GLU A 64 -13.95 -19.14 20.08
CA GLU A 64 -14.27 -19.12 18.65
C GLU A 64 -14.66 -17.74 18.12
N TRP A 65 -15.53 -17.01 18.82
CA TRP A 65 -15.97 -15.69 18.37
C TRP A 65 -14.82 -14.67 18.36
N ALA A 66 -13.93 -14.73 19.35
CA ALA A 66 -12.77 -13.84 19.45
C ALA A 66 -11.76 -14.15 18.34
N ARG A 67 -11.49 -15.43 18.09
CA ARG A 67 -10.64 -15.89 16.98
C ARG A 67 -11.19 -15.45 15.63
N ASN A 68 -12.47 -15.71 15.35
CA ASN A 68 -13.08 -15.34 14.08
C ASN A 68 -13.09 -13.81 13.89
N GLY A 69 -13.35 -13.05 14.96
CA GLY A 69 -13.24 -11.59 14.97
C GLY A 69 -11.83 -11.11 14.63
N LEU A 70 -10.80 -11.71 15.23
CA LEU A 70 -9.41 -11.32 15.00
C LEU A 70 -8.92 -11.66 13.59
N ILE A 71 -9.29 -12.84 13.08
CA ILE A 71 -9.04 -13.23 11.68
C ILE A 71 -9.70 -12.22 10.74
N ALA A 72 -10.96 -11.86 10.98
CA ALA A 72 -11.68 -10.89 10.16
C ALA A 72 -10.98 -9.51 10.16
N VAL A 73 -10.60 -9.01 11.34
CA VAL A 73 -9.88 -7.72 11.45
C VAL A 73 -8.54 -7.76 10.72
N LEU A 74 -7.75 -8.84 10.84
CA LEU A 74 -6.49 -9.00 10.11
C LEU A 74 -6.69 -8.98 8.59
N VAL A 75 -7.67 -9.73 8.08
CA VAL A 75 -7.98 -9.80 6.64
C VAL A 75 -8.48 -8.45 6.12
N LEU A 76 -9.41 -7.80 6.83
CA LEU A 76 -9.90 -6.48 6.46
C LEU A 76 -8.77 -5.42 6.45
N THR A 77 -7.88 -5.48 7.44
CA THR A 77 -6.70 -4.60 7.50
C THR A 77 -5.76 -4.87 6.32
N ALA A 78 -5.55 -6.13 5.93
CA ALA A 78 -4.73 -6.50 4.78
C ALA A 78 -5.32 -5.98 3.46
N ILE A 79 -6.64 -6.10 3.26
CA ILE A 79 -7.35 -5.57 2.09
C ILE A 79 -7.21 -4.04 2.04
N LEU A 80 -7.49 -3.36 3.16
CA LEU A 80 -7.37 -1.91 3.24
C LEU A 80 -5.93 -1.45 2.97
N CYS A 81 -4.94 -2.12 3.55
CA CYS A 81 -3.52 -1.85 3.34
C CYS A 81 -3.13 -2.01 1.85
N THR A 82 -3.67 -3.02 1.17
CA THR A 82 -3.47 -3.22 -0.28
C THR A 82 -4.01 -2.05 -1.10
N ILE A 83 -5.25 -1.62 -0.82
CA ILE A 83 -5.89 -0.50 -1.51
C ILE A 83 -5.13 0.80 -1.24
N LEU A 84 -4.75 1.05 0.02
CA LEU A 84 -3.98 2.24 0.41
C LEU A 84 -2.60 2.27 -0.24
N ALA A 85 -1.91 1.14 -0.34
CA ALA A 85 -0.61 1.03 -1.00
C ALA A 85 -0.70 1.42 -2.47
N MET A 86 -1.67 0.84 -3.20
CA MET A 86 -1.91 1.14 -4.61
C MET A 86 -2.30 2.61 -4.83
N ALA A 87 -3.25 3.12 -4.04
CA ALA A 87 -3.71 4.49 -4.14
C ALA A 87 -2.63 5.51 -3.76
N ARG A 88 -1.74 5.17 -2.81
CA ARG A 88 -0.61 6.02 -2.42
C ARG A 88 0.46 6.03 -3.51
N TRP A 89 0.86 4.85 -4.00
CA TRP A 89 1.83 4.73 -5.08
C TRP A 89 1.43 5.57 -6.28
N ALA A 90 0.19 5.44 -6.75
CA ALA A 90 -0.27 6.14 -7.93
C ALA A 90 -0.38 7.67 -7.73
N ARG A 91 -0.81 8.13 -6.55
CA ARG A 91 -0.86 9.56 -6.24
C ARG A 91 0.53 10.18 -6.18
N VAL A 92 1.50 9.47 -5.60
CA VAL A 92 2.89 9.93 -5.54
C VAL A 92 3.49 9.97 -6.94
N GLU A 93 3.30 8.92 -7.74
CA GLU A 93 3.80 8.85 -9.11
C GLU A 93 3.24 9.99 -9.99
N ARG A 94 1.93 10.23 -9.93
CA ARG A 94 1.28 11.33 -10.63
C ARG A 94 1.77 12.70 -10.15
N ALA A 95 1.93 12.90 -8.85
CA ALA A 95 2.44 14.15 -8.31
C ALA A 95 3.87 14.44 -8.80
N MET A 96 4.73 13.41 -8.87
CA MET A 96 6.09 13.55 -9.41
C MET A 96 6.08 13.91 -10.89
N ARG A 97 5.26 13.23 -11.69
CA ARG A 97 5.08 13.50 -13.13
C ARG A 97 4.58 14.91 -13.42
N GLU A 98 3.61 15.37 -12.62
CA GLU A 98 3.01 16.71 -12.74
C GLU A 98 3.84 17.80 -12.04
N ARG A 99 5.01 17.47 -11.47
CA ARG A 99 5.87 18.38 -10.67
C ARG A 99 5.11 19.11 -9.54
N ARG A 100 4.14 18.41 -8.93
CA ARG A 100 3.32 18.89 -7.82
C ARG A 100 3.93 18.48 -6.46
N PRO A 101 3.61 19.20 -5.38
CA PRO A 101 4.03 18.81 -4.03
C PRO A 101 3.53 17.40 -3.69
N LEU A 102 4.38 16.62 -3.02
CA LEU A 102 4.10 15.24 -2.66
C LEU A 102 2.95 15.14 -1.65
N PRO A 103 2.06 14.13 -1.76
CA PRO A 103 0.96 13.95 -0.83
C PRO A 103 1.47 13.60 0.57
N ALA A 104 0.78 14.12 1.59
CA ALA A 104 1.12 13.92 3.00
C ALA A 104 1.19 12.44 3.41
N PHE A 105 1.92 12.16 4.51
CA PHE A 105 2.13 10.81 5.05
C PHE A 105 0.92 10.27 5.88
N THR A 106 -0.31 10.62 5.51
CA THR A 106 -1.52 10.26 6.27
C THR A 106 -1.77 8.75 6.35
N ALA A 107 -1.49 8.03 5.26
CA ALA A 107 -1.69 6.58 5.20
C ALA A 107 -0.88 5.80 6.27
N GLY A 108 0.32 6.30 6.61
CA GLY A 108 1.16 5.65 7.63
C GLY A 108 0.54 5.70 9.03
N PHE A 109 -0.07 6.83 9.40
CA PHE A 109 -0.76 6.96 10.70
C PHE A 109 -1.99 6.04 10.80
N VAL A 110 -2.75 5.90 9.71
CA VAL A 110 -3.91 4.99 9.65
C VAL A 110 -3.45 3.54 9.84
N LEU A 111 -2.39 3.12 9.14
CA LEU A 111 -1.84 1.77 9.28
C LEU A 111 -1.29 1.53 10.70
N ALA A 112 -0.59 2.50 11.28
CA ALA A 112 -0.08 2.40 12.65
C ALA A 112 -1.22 2.20 13.67
N GLY A 113 -2.31 2.97 13.55
CA GLY A 113 -3.50 2.80 14.40
C GLY A 113 -4.17 1.43 14.23
N ALA A 114 -4.29 0.94 12.99
CA ALA A 114 -4.86 -0.37 12.71
C ALA A 114 -4.01 -1.52 13.31
N LEU A 115 -2.69 -1.44 13.17
CA LEU A 115 -1.76 -2.43 13.75
C LEU A 115 -1.78 -2.39 15.28
N LEU A 116 -1.88 -1.20 15.88
CA LEU A 116 -2.05 -1.06 17.32
C LEU A 116 -3.34 -1.73 17.80
N LEU A 117 -4.46 -1.48 17.13
CA LEU A 117 -5.75 -2.10 17.44
C LEU A 117 -5.67 -3.63 17.36
N VAL A 118 -5.11 -4.18 16.28
CA VAL A 118 -4.88 -5.63 16.14
C VAL A 118 -4.05 -6.18 17.29
N GLY A 119 -2.96 -5.51 17.66
CA GLY A 119 -2.09 -5.93 18.76
C GLY A 119 -2.82 -5.95 20.11
N VAL A 120 -3.62 -4.92 20.39
CA VAL A 120 -4.45 -4.85 21.61
C VAL A 120 -5.48 -5.97 21.63
N LEU A 121 -6.22 -6.18 20.54
CA LEU A 121 -7.23 -7.23 20.45
C LEU A 121 -6.63 -8.63 20.62
N LEU A 122 -5.49 -8.89 19.98
CA LEU A 122 -4.76 -10.15 20.15
C LEU A 122 -4.30 -10.32 21.61
N GLY A 123 -3.69 -9.29 22.21
CA GLY A 123 -3.22 -9.34 23.59
C GLY A 123 -4.35 -9.61 24.60
N VAL A 124 -5.47 -8.89 24.47
CA VAL A 124 -6.66 -9.11 25.31
C VAL A 124 -7.20 -10.52 25.13
N SER A 125 -7.30 -10.99 23.89
CA SER A 125 -7.87 -12.31 23.59
C SER A 125 -6.98 -13.50 23.99
N LEU A 126 -5.70 -13.27 24.27
CA LEU A 126 -4.79 -14.30 24.78
C LEU A 126 -4.78 -14.38 26.32
N VAL A 127 -5.20 -13.31 26.99
CA VAL A 127 -5.24 -13.23 28.46
C VAL A 127 -6.59 -13.71 29.02
N LEU A 128 -7.67 -13.53 28.25
CA LEU A 128 -9.01 -14.03 28.55
C LEU A 128 -9.20 -15.48 28.10
#